data_AF-A0A4Q9LN49-F1
#
_entry.id   AF-A0A4Q9LN49-F1
#
_cell.length_a   1.000
_cell.length_b   1.000
_cell.length_c   1.000
_cell.angle_alpha   90.00
_cell.angle_beta   90.00
_cell.angle_gamma   90.00
#
_symmetry.space_group_name_H-M   'P 1'
#
loop_
_entity.id
_entity.type
_entity.pdbx_description
1 polymer ?
#
loop_
_entity_poly.entity_id
_entity_poly.type
_entity_poly.pdbx_seq_one_letter_code
_entity_poly.pdbx_strand_id
1 'polypeptide(L)'
;MSNSNVNIEKSSTEKLSPTFSNITFKMEFKSILNHLLKMYFMYTQNIIQIQNNKISGLDAVTSGNVVCILLRTAKYKLVILNNLLTLNYALNYAYSFNMNSNTENLFVNVKDIPSAFLKREMLLFEMILKISRKATEESKYNLIEILNSLIETGIKTMQDDYSTIKKLCQP
;
A
#
# COMPACT_ATOMS: atom_id res chain seq x y z
N MET A 1 -46.83 -38.12 -8.43
CA MET A 1 -45.79 -37.79 -7.43
C MET A 1 -44.71 -38.84 -7.60
N SER A 2 -43.44 -38.55 -7.92
CA SER A 2 -42.62 -37.37 -7.63
C SER A 2 -41.62 -37.12 -8.77
N ASN A 3 -41.62 -35.89 -9.29
CA ASN A 3 -40.53 -35.35 -10.10
C ASN A 3 -39.27 -35.22 -9.22
N SER A 4 -38.17 -35.84 -9.62
CA SER A 4 -36.84 -35.44 -9.15
C SER A 4 -36.07 -34.85 -10.32
N ASN A 5 -36.32 -33.55 -10.57
CA ASN A 5 -35.37 -32.73 -11.30
C ASN A 5 -34.13 -32.59 -10.42
N VAL A 6 -33.11 -33.39 -10.72
CA VAL A 6 -31.74 -33.15 -10.24
C VAL A 6 -31.28 -31.87 -10.96
N ASN A 7 -31.50 -30.73 -10.29
CA ASN A 7 -30.88 -29.47 -10.64
C ASN A 7 -29.37 -29.67 -10.43
N ILE A 8 -28.68 -30.04 -11.51
CA ILE A 8 -27.23 -29.89 -11.59
C ILE A 8 -27.00 -28.38 -11.59
N GLU A 9 -26.75 -27.83 -10.40
CA GLU A 9 -26.12 -26.51 -10.28
C GLU A 9 -24.82 -26.59 -11.09
N LYS A 10 -24.86 -26.03 -12.30
CA LYS A 10 -23.67 -25.67 -13.03
C LYS A 10 -22.94 -24.66 -12.14
N SER A 11 -21.95 -25.11 -11.39
CA SER A 11 -21.00 -24.19 -10.79
C SER A 11 -20.30 -23.49 -11.93
N SER A 12 -20.70 -22.26 -12.20
CA SER A 12 -20.07 -21.35 -13.15
C SER A 12 -18.74 -20.87 -12.59
N THR A 13 -17.82 -21.79 -12.32
CA THR A 13 -16.39 -21.53 -12.40
C THR A 13 -16.02 -21.53 -13.88
N GLU A 14 -16.52 -20.54 -14.62
CA GLU A 14 -15.90 -20.16 -15.88
C GLU A 14 -14.46 -19.76 -15.54
N LYS A 15 -13.52 -20.66 -15.82
CA LYS A 15 -12.10 -20.34 -15.78
C LYS A 15 -11.89 -19.18 -16.75
N LEU A 16 -11.71 -17.97 -16.21
CA LEU A 16 -11.30 -16.81 -16.97
C LEU A 16 -10.13 -17.20 -17.86
N SER A 17 -10.15 -16.75 -19.12
CA SER A 17 -9.07 -17.07 -20.05
C SER A 17 -7.71 -16.65 -19.46
N PRO A 18 -6.64 -17.42 -19.67
CA PRO A 18 -5.31 -17.11 -19.13
C PRO A 18 -4.84 -15.69 -19.49
N THR A 19 -5.27 -15.19 -20.64
CA THR A 19 -5.01 -13.84 -21.14
C THR A 19 -5.68 -12.76 -20.28
N PHE A 20 -6.95 -12.97 -19.88
CA PHE A 20 -7.69 -11.99 -19.07
C PHE A 20 -7.20 -11.93 -17.61
N SER A 21 -6.85 -13.08 -17.01
CA SER A 21 -6.26 -13.12 -15.67
C SER A 21 -4.91 -12.40 -15.63
N ASN A 22 -4.05 -12.62 -16.63
CA ASN A 22 -2.75 -11.97 -16.72
C ASN A 22 -2.85 -10.44 -16.92
N ILE A 23 -3.82 -9.96 -17.71
CA ILE A 23 -4.08 -8.52 -17.86
C ILE A 23 -4.53 -7.92 -16.53
N THR A 24 -5.48 -8.55 -15.84
CA THR A 24 -5.99 -8.09 -14.54
C THR A 24 -4.89 -8.05 -13.49
N PHE A 25 -4.06 -9.09 -13.43
CA PHE A 25 -2.90 -9.16 -12.55
C PHE A 25 -1.94 -8.01 -12.81
N LYS A 26 -1.58 -7.75 -14.08
CA LYS A 26 -0.69 -6.65 -14.46
C LYS A 26 -1.25 -5.29 -14.06
N MET A 27 -2.56 -5.07 -14.21
CA MET A 27 -3.20 -3.82 -13.79
C MET A 27 -3.16 -3.63 -12.27
N GLU A 28 -3.43 -4.68 -11.49
CA GLU A 28 -3.38 -4.59 -10.03
C GLU A 28 -1.95 -4.42 -9.52
N PHE A 29 -0.99 -5.14 -10.11
CA PHE A 29 0.42 -4.96 -9.80
C PHE A 29 0.87 -3.52 -10.11
N LYS A 30 0.49 -3.00 -11.29
CA LYS A 30 0.70 -1.60 -11.67
C LYS A 30 0.11 -0.63 -10.63
N SER A 31 -1.09 -0.92 -10.12
CA SER A 31 -1.74 -0.09 -9.09
C SER A 31 -0.92 -0.03 -7.80
N ILE A 32 -0.33 -1.16 -7.37
CA ILE A 32 0.55 -1.20 -6.18
C ILE A 32 1.80 -0.35 -6.39
N LEU A 33 2.46 -0.46 -7.54
CA LEU A 33 3.64 0.36 -7.85
C LEU A 33 3.30 1.86 -7.85
N ASN A 34 2.15 2.24 -8.42
CA ASN A 34 1.65 3.62 -8.38
C ASN A 34 1.42 4.07 -6.93
N HIS A 35 0.79 3.21 -6.13
CA HIS A 35 0.42 3.53 -4.76
C HIS A 35 1.65 3.73 -3.86
N LEU A 36 2.64 2.83 -3.94
CA LEU A 36 3.90 2.95 -3.21
C LEU A 36 4.61 4.27 -3.49
N LEU A 37 4.72 4.62 -4.77
CA LEU A 37 5.38 5.85 -5.17
C LEU A 37 4.58 7.10 -4.76
N LYS A 38 3.25 7.06 -4.90
CA LYS A 38 2.37 8.13 -4.40
C LYS A 38 2.55 8.34 -2.90
N MET A 39 2.57 7.26 -2.11
CA MET A 39 2.78 7.35 -0.66
C MET A 39 4.14 7.96 -0.32
N TYR A 40 5.21 7.57 -1.01
CA TYR A 40 6.54 8.18 -0.83
C TYR A 40 6.50 9.71 -0.99
N PHE A 41 5.91 10.21 -2.08
CA PHE A 41 5.81 11.66 -2.31
C PHE A 41 4.92 12.35 -1.28
N MET A 42 3.79 11.73 -0.93
CA MET A 42 2.88 12.29 0.08
C MET A 42 3.57 12.41 1.44
N TYR A 43 4.28 11.39 1.92
CA TYR A 43 5.02 11.48 3.17
C TYR A 43 6.10 12.55 3.10
N THR A 44 6.86 12.61 2.01
CA THR A 44 7.89 13.65 1.80
C THR A 44 7.30 15.06 1.89
N GLN A 45 6.15 15.30 1.29
CA GLN A 45 5.49 16.60 1.37
C GLN A 45 4.97 16.94 2.76
N ASN A 46 4.43 15.95 3.48
CA ASN A 46 3.95 16.20 4.84
C ASN A 46 5.11 16.42 5.82
N ILE A 47 6.26 15.78 5.61
CA ILE A 47 7.50 16.11 6.32
C ILE A 47 7.86 17.59 6.11
N ILE A 48 7.85 18.07 4.86
CA ILE A 48 8.12 19.47 4.54
C ILE A 48 7.10 20.40 5.22
N GLN A 49 5.83 20.02 5.31
CA GLN A 49 4.80 20.82 5.99
C GLN A 49 5.03 20.90 7.50
N ILE A 50 5.34 19.76 8.12
CA ILE A 50 5.67 19.69 9.55
C ILE A 50 6.90 20.54 9.86
N GLN A 51 7.96 20.44 9.06
CA GLN A 51 9.18 21.24 9.22
C GLN A 51 8.95 22.74 9.04
N ASN A 52 7.97 23.12 8.21
CA ASN A 52 7.55 24.52 8.04
C ASN A 52 6.50 24.98 9.07
N ASN A 53 6.26 24.19 10.13
CA ASN A 53 5.28 24.49 11.18
C ASN A 53 3.86 24.74 10.65
N LYS A 54 3.46 24.05 9.57
CA LYS A 54 2.15 24.21 8.95
C LYS A 54 1.04 23.37 9.60
N ILE A 55 1.38 22.52 10.58
CA ILE A 55 0.44 21.61 11.25
C ILE A 55 0.02 22.20 12.59
N SER A 56 -1.27 22.46 12.76
CA SER A 56 -1.80 23.07 13.97
C SER A 56 -1.72 22.11 15.17
N GLY A 57 -1.28 22.62 16.32
CA GLY A 57 -1.19 21.89 17.58
C GLY A 57 0.01 20.94 17.71
N LEU A 58 0.93 20.95 16.74
CA LEU A 58 2.12 20.11 16.76
C LEU A 58 3.31 20.85 17.39
N ASP A 59 3.75 20.43 18.57
CA ASP A 59 4.94 20.99 19.22
C ASP A 59 6.26 20.47 18.58
N ALA A 60 7.38 21.11 18.91
CA ALA A 60 8.68 20.81 18.30
C ALA A 60 9.19 19.39 18.58
N VAL A 61 8.94 18.84 19.78
CA VAL A 61 9.41 17.49 20.15
C VAL A 61 8.58 16.45 19.40
N THR A 62 7.26 16.59 19.43
CA THR A 62 6.33 15.73 18.70
C THR A 62 6.58 15.80 17.20
N SER A 63 6.82 17.00 16.66
CA SER A 63 7.18 17.25 15.27
C SER A 63 8.39 16.42 14.83
N GLY A 64 9.50 16.48 15.58
CA GLY A 64 10.72 15.72 15.26
C GLY A 64 10.47 14.21 15.21
N ASN A 65 9.75 13.67 16.20
CA ASN A 65 9.45 12.25 16.27
C ASN A 65 8.53 11.78 15.12
N VAL A 66 7.48 12.56 14.80
CA VAL A 66 6.60 12.26 13.67
C VAL A 66 7.39 12.30 12.36
N VAL A 67 8.24 13.30 12.15
CA VAL A 67 9.09 13.40 10.95
C VAL A 67 9.99 12.17 10.81
N CYS A 68 10.63 11.71 11.89
CA CYS A 68 11.46 10.50 11.86
C CYS A 68 10.68 9.26 11.40
N ILE A 69 9.46 9.07 11.91
CA ILE A 69 8.60 7.95 11.53
C ILE A 69 8.22 8.05 10.05
N LEU A 70 7.75 9.23 9.60
CA LEU A 70 7.36 9.44 8.21
C LEU A 70 8.53 9.26 7.23
N LEU A 71 9.74 9.71 7.60
CA LEU A 71 10.96 9.51 6.79
C LEU A 71 11.28 8.03 6.61
N ARG A 72 11.27 7.27 7.71
CA ARG A 72 11.51 5.83 7.66
C ARG A 72 10.45 5.13 6.82
N THR A 73 9.17 5.47 7.00
CA THR A 73 8.07 4.89 6.23
C THR A 73 8.16 5.20 4.75
N ALA A 74 8.49 6.45 4.38
CA ALA A 74 8.72 6.86 3.00
C ALA A 74 9.87 6.06 2.37
N LYS A 75 11.01 5.93 3.07
CA LYS A 75 12.15 5.12 2.63
C LYS A 75 11.75 3.65 2.44
N TYR A 76 10.97 3.10 3.36
CA TYR A 76 10.48 1.73 3.24
C TYR A 76 9.63 1.56 1.96
N LYS A 77 8.76 2.51 1.60
CA LYS A 77 7.98 2.42 0.35
C LYS A 77 8.86 2.35 -0.90
N LEU A 78 9.96 3.11 -0.95
CA LEU A 78 10.92 3.03 -2.05
C LEU A 78 11.63 1.68 -2.10
N VAL A 79 12.01 1.12 -0.96
CA VAL A 79 12.63 -0.22 -0.89
C VAL A 79 11.67 -1.27 -1.44
N ILE A 80 10.40 -1.23 -1.03
CA ILE A 80 9.37 -2.14 -1.57
C ILE A 80 9.25 -1.96 -3.09
N LEU A 81 9.14 -0.71 -3.55
CA LEU A 81 9.03 -0.40 -4.97
C LEU A 81 10.20 -1.00 -5.75
N ASN A 82 11.44 -0.80 -5.29
CA ASN A 82 12.62 -1.34 -5.94
C ASN A 82 12.62 -2.87 -5.98
N ASN A 83 12.29 -3.54 -4.87
CA ASN A 83 12.19 -4.99 -4.81
C ASN A 83 11.14 -5.54 -5.78
N LEU A 84 10.02 -4.85 -5.94
CA LEU A 84 8.97 -5.23 -6.91
C LEU A 84 9.39 -4.94 -8.36
N LEU A 85 10.14 -3.85 -8.60
CA LEU A 85 10.64 -3.51 -9.94
C LEU A 85 11.71 -4.50 -10.41
N THR A 86 12.52 -5.05 -9.51
CA THR A 86 13.55 -6.07 -9.85
C THR A 86 12.97 -7.37 -10.39
N LEU A 87 11.66 -7.62 -10.22
CA LEU A 87 11.01 -8.85 -10.68
C LEU A 87 10.81 -8.96 -12.21
N ASN A 88 11.44 -8.11 -13.03
CA ASN A 88 11.43 -8.15 -14.51
C ASN A 88 10.03 -7.98 -15.17
N TYR A 89 8.93 -8.07 -14.41
CA TYR A 89 7.54 -7.84 -14.84
C TYR A 89 7.18 -6.35 -14.97
N ALA A 90 8.06 -5.43 -14.56
CA ALA A 90 7.76 -4.00 -14.42
C ALA A 90 8.72 -3.04 -15.15
N LEU A 91 9.65 -3.52 -15.98
CA LEU A 91 10.60 -2.65 -16.70
C LEU A 91 9.90 -1.61 -17.61
N ASN A 92 8.78 -1.99 -18.25
CA ASN A 92 7.98 -1.04 -19.05
C ASN A 92 7.21 -0.01 -18.22
N TYR A 93 7.07 -0.20 -16.91
CA TYR A 93 6.32 0.70 -16.04
C TYR A 93 7.10 1.97 -15.69
N ALA A 94 8.43 1.89 -15.58
CA ALA A 94 9.29 3.03 -15.27
C ALA A 94 9.24 4.12 -16.36
N TYR A 95 8.95 3.76 -17.62
CA TYR A 95 9.03 4.65 -18.77
C TYR A 95 7.74 5.44 -19.08
N SER A 96 6.57 5.04 -18.53
CA SER A 96 5.28 5.67 -18.85
C SER A 96 4.68 6.48 -17.69
N PHE A 97 5.48 6.79 -16.67
CA PHE A 97 4.96 7.33 -15.43
C PHE A 97 4.79 8.85 -15.51
N ASN A 98 3.54 9.29 -15.56
CA ASN A 98 3.19 10.72 -15.56
C ASN A 98 2.54 11.07 -14.21
N MET A 99 3.31 11.74 -13.35
CA MET A 99 2.82 12.21 -12.04
C MET A 99 2.12 13.56 -12.22
N ASN A 100 0.79 13.54 -12.33
CA ASN A 100 0.00 14.69 -11.90
C ASN A 100 -0.18 14.58 -10.38
N SER A 101 0.88 14.92 -9.63
CA SER A 101 0.86 14.92 -8.16
C SER A 101 0.18 16.18 -7.64
N ASN A 102 -1.15 16.27 -7.78
CA ASN A 102 -1.95 16.98 -6.78
C ASN A 102 -1.96 16.12 -5.52
N THR A 103 -0.84 16.13 -4.81
CA THR A 103 -0.66 15.34 -3.60
C THR A 103 -1.27 16.12 -2.44
N GLU A 104 -2.43 15.62 -2.05
CA GLU A 104 -3.25 16.02 -0.91
C GLU A 104 -2.41 16.24 0.37
N ASN A 105 -2.67 17.34 1.08
CA ASN A 105 -2.16 17.55 2.43
C ASN A 105 -2.79 16.48 3.33
N LEU A 106 -1.97 15.64 3.96
CA LEU A 106 -2.49 14.55 4.80
C LEU A 106 -2.93 15.06 6.17
N PHE A 107 -2.26 16.11 6.64
CA PHE A 107 -2.41 16.62 8.00
C PHE A 107 -2.75 18.10 7.95
N VAL A 108 -3.78 18.50 8.68
CA VAL A 108 -4.08 19.91 8.94
C VAL A 108 -3.89 20.18 10.44
N ASN A 109 -4.27 19.21 11.27
CA ASN A 109 -4.11 19.23 12.71
C ASN A 109 -3.31 18.02 13.20
N VAL A 110 -2.61 18.16 14.33
CA VAL A 110 -1.91 17.06 15.01
C VAL A 110 -2.80 15.85 15.27
N LYS A 111 -4.09 16.08 15.58
CA LYS A 111 -5.07 15.01 15.85
C LYS A 111 -5.39 14.14 14.64
N ASP A 112 -5.15 14.64 13.43
CA ASP A 112 -5.44 13.94 12.19
C ASP A 112 -4.31 12.97 11.80
N ILE A 113 -3.09 13.20 12.31
CA ILE A 113 -1.89 12.46 11.92
C ILE A 113 -2.05 10.94 12.13
N PRO A 114 -2.51 10.44 13.30
CA PRO A 114 -2.60 9.00 13.51
C PRO A 114 -3.59 8.30 12.57
N SER A 115 -4.78 8.89 12.37
CA SER A 115 -5.84 8.27 11.57
C SER A 115 -5.51 8.31 10.09
N ALA A 116 -4.97 9.42 9.59
CA ALA A 116 -4.53 9.56 8.21
C ALA A 116 -3.36 8.61 7.89
N PHE A 117 -2.38 8.49 8.81
CA PHE A 117 -1.28 7.54 8.67
C PHE A 117 -1.79 6.11 8.57
N LEU A 118 -2.61 5.66 9.54
CA LEU A 118 -3.10 4.29 9.59
C LEU A 118 -3.93 3.93 8.36
N LYS A 119 -4.86 4.81 7.95
CA LYS A 119 -5.74 4.57 6.80
C LYS A 119 -4.93 4.30 5.52
N ARG A 120 -3.83 5.02 5.31
CA ARG A 120 -3.00 4.84 4.10
C ARG A 120 -2.16 3.58 4.15
N GLU A 121 -1.55 3.31 5.30
CA GLU A 121 -0.76 2.09 5.46
C GLU A 121 -1.64 0.84 5.32
N MET A 122 -2.83 0.84 5.92
CA MET A 122 -3.80 -0.25 5.77
C MET A 122 -4.19 -0.47 4.31
N LEU A 123 -4.50 0.60 3.57
CA LEU A 123 -4.85 0.49 2.15
C LEU A 123 -3.75 -0.17 1.33
N LEU A 124 -2.48 0.17 1.58
CA LEU A 124 -1.35 -0.49 0.92
C LEU A 124 -1.32 -1.99 1.23
N PHE A 125 -1.45 -2.38 2.51
CA PHE A 125 -1.40 -3.79 2.89
C PHE A 125 -2.60 -4.59 2.37
N GLU A 126 -3.79 -3.99 2.27
CA GLU A 126 -4.94 -4.58 1.59
C GLU A 126 -4.64 -4.86 0.11
N MET A 127 -4.01 -3.91 -0.59
CA MET A 127 -3.60 -4.10 -1.98
C MET A 127 -2.55 -5.21 -2.11
N ILE A 128 -1.55 -5.26 -1.21
CA ILE A 128 -0.52 -6.30 -1.17
C ILE A 128 -1.13 -7.68 -0.92
N LEU A 129 -2.05 -7.81 0.05
CA LEU A 129 -2.75 -9.06 0.34
C LEU A 129 -3.56 -9.55 -0.87
N LYS A 130 -4.24 -8.63 -1.56
CA LYS A 130 -5.02 -8.97 -2.76
C LYS A 130 -4.14 -9.55 -3.86
N ILE A 131 -3.02 -8.89 -4.18
CA ILE A 131 -2.11 -9.39 -5.21
C ILE A 131 -1.41 -10.68 -4.79
N SER A 132 -1.15 -10.87 -3.49
CA SER A 132 -0.54 -12.09 -2.96
C SER A 132 -1.43 -13.30 -3.20
N ARG A 133 -2.74 -13.19 -2.95
CA ARG A 133 -3.71 -14.26 -3.24
C ARG A 133 -3.70 -14.64 -4.72
N LYS A 134 -3.71 -13.65 -5.61
CA LYS A 134 -3.64 -13.88 -7.06
C LYS A 134 -2.31 -14.46 -7.52
N ALA A 135 -1.19 -14.03 -6.92
CA ALA A 135 0.11 -14.59 -7.21
C ALA A 135 0.15 -16.09 -6.84
N THR A 136 -0.51 -16.48 -5.74
CA THR A 136 -0.68 -17.89 -5.35
C THR A 136 -1.53 -18.66 -6.36
N GLU A 137 -2.69 -18.12 -6.76
CA GLU A 137 -3.55 -18.73 -7.78
C GLU A 137 -2.82 -18.95 -9.12
N GLU A 138 -1.94 -18.01 -9.49
CA GLU A 138 -1.14 -18.06 -10.72
C GLU A 138 0.26 -18.69 -10.53
N SER A 139 0.55 -19.28 -9.36
CA SER A 139 1.83 -19.96 -9.04
C SER A 139 3.08 -19.09 -9.29
N LYS A 140 3.02 -17.80 -8.99
CA LYS A 140 4.15 -16.84 -9.15
C LYS A 140 5.07 -16.83 -7.92
N TYR A 141 5.77 -17.93 -7.69
CA TYR A 141 6.54 -18.19 -6.46
C TYR A 141 7.48 -17.05 -6.02
N ASN A 142 8.29 -16.50 -6.92
CA ASN A 142 9.21 -15.39 -6.57
C ASN A 142 8.48 -14.14 -6.07
N LEU A 143 7.30 -13.86 -6.61
CA LEU A 143 6.49 -12.74 -6.15
C LEU A 143 5.81 -13.05 -4.81
N ILE A 144 5.32 -14.29 -4.63
CA ILE A 144 4.70 -14.73 -3.36
C ILE A 144 5.70 -14.57 -2.22
N GLU A 145 6.95 -14.97 -2.42
CA GLU A 145 8.02 -14.86 -1.41
C GLU A 145 8.23 -13.40 -0.98
N ILE A 146 8.38 -12.50 -1.96
CA ILE A 146 8.53 -11.06 -1.67
C ILE A 146 7.30 -10.52 -0.96
N LEU A 147 6.08 -10.79 -1.44
CA LEU A 147 4.86 -10.26 -0.84
C LEU A 147 4.63 -10.77 0.58
N ASN A 148 4.90 -12.06 0.85
CA ASN A 148 4.80 -12.63 2.19
C ASN A 148 5.79 -11.98 3.15
N SER A 149 7.04 -11.81 2.72
CA SER A 149 8.05 -11.09 3.51
C SER A 149 7.58 -9.68 3.85
N LEU A 150 7.02 -8.96 2.87
CA LEU A 150 6.49 -7.61 3.07
C LEU A 150 5.32 -7.56 4.05
N ILE A 151 4.41 -8.54 3.99
CA ILE A 151 3.25 -8.62 4.89
C ILE A 151 3.72 -8.84 6.34
N GLU A 152 4.62 -9.81 6.55
CA GLU A 152 5.09 -10.20 7.87
C GLU A 152 5.79 -9.04 8.60
N THR A 153 6.79 -8.42 7.97
CA THR A 153 7.53 -7.32 8.59
C THR A 153 6.77 -6.00 8.54
N GLY A 154 6.00 -5.79 7.47
CA GLY A 154 5.34 -4.52 7.20
C GLY A 154 4.16 -4.24 8.14
N ILE A 155 3.30 -5.23 8.40
CA ILE A 155 2.14 -5.04 9.28
C ILE A 155 2.60 -4.72 10.71
N LYS A 156 3.58 -5.46 11.22
CA LYS A 156 4.13 -5.22 12.56
C LYS A 156 4.71 -3.81 12.67
N THR A 157 5.54 -3.42 11.70
CA THR A 157 6.14 -2.07 11.66
C THR A 157 5.06 -0.99 11.60
N MET A 158 4.02 -1.15 10.77
CA MET A 158 2.90 -0.22 10.70
C MET A 158 2.18 -0.09 12.05
N GLN A 159 1.92 -1.19 12.75
CA GLN A 159 1.25 -1.19 14.04
C GLN A 159 2.06 -0.46 15.12
N ASP A 160 3.37 -0.73 15.17
CA ASP A 160 4.30 -0.07 16.10
C ASP A 160 4.38 1.43 15.83
N ASP A 161 4.45 1.81 14.55
CA ASP A 161 4.52 3.20 14.11
C ASP A 161 3.23 3.95 14.40
N TYR A 162 2.08 3.33 14.11
CA TYR A 162 0.78 3.88 14.45
C TYR A 162 0.62 4.07 15.96
N SER A 163 0.99 3.07 16.76
CA SER A 163 0.94 3.16 18.23
C SER A 163 1.79 4.32 18.74
N THR A 164 2.98 4.49 18.19
CA THR A 164 3.89 5.58 18.53
C THR A 164 3.32 6.94 18.13
N ILE A 165 2.89 7.09 16.87
CA ILE A 165 2.25 8.32 16.37
C ILE A 165 1.02 8.68 17.21
N LYS A 166 0.20 7.69 17.55
CA LYS A 166 -1.01 7.89 18.36
C LYS A 166 -0.67 8.45 19.74
N LYS A 167 0.33 7.90 20.42
CA LYS A 167 0.80 8.41 21.73
C LYS A 167 1.37 9.82 21.63
N LEU A 168 2.10 10.10 20.56
CA LEU A 168 2.72 11.41 20.32
C LEU A 168 1.68 12.50 20.03
N CYS A 169 0.62 12.17 19.30
CA CYS A 169 -0.34 13.15 18.77
C CYS A 169 -1.63 13.26 19.60
N GLN A 170 -1.73 12.55 20.73
CA GLN A 170 -2.85 12.64 21.67
C GLN A 170 -2.41 13.39 22.94
N PRO A 171 -3.19 14.37 23.41
CA PRO A 171 -2.90 15.11 24.64
C PRO A 171 -3.05 14.26 25.90
#